data_AF-A0AAU3Z7K0-F1
#
_entry.id   AF-A0AAU3Z7K0-F1
#
_cell.length_a   1.000
_cell.length_b   1.000
_cell.length_c   1.000
_cell.angle_alpha   90.00
_cell.angle_beta   90.00
_cell.angle_gamma   90.00
#
_symmetry.space_group_name_H-M   'P 1'
#
loop_
_entity.id
_entity.type
_entity.pdbx_description
1 polymer ?
#
loop_
_entity_poly.entity_id
_entity_poly.type
_entity_poly.pdbx_seq_one_letter_code
_entity_poly.pdbx_strand_id
1 'polypeptide(L)'
;MRTGKLLSPVDERWPKGRRLVAAGWALRLAGGVLGVTGWLVFRSGWTSDQLSGMLHPAWWLRGLAGLVAAAVGLRIFGAGRRLVVQGKRYTADVIDAFDVLAGTRYVLYLRPFSNDAAMAALDTDIQGGGAQPPLLFFLSGLTHEEKLVHRFGLFGRVIAVGRPGEHLPPIGAVRGQLPLDDWQGTVSSLIEGAQMVLMAAGLGPGTVWEFTEAVRLLQPSTRLVVLIYCDAATYESFREAVAVEYERRSRTEPQPSGTAWPPLPALPDYPLPVRPTRPRWEVWLNGGRKRLRWDFVLKGVVVFDPGWEATFTRFDPTALRMPFALTLGRLVKRELRPVMAQLEALPPRN
;
A
#
# COMPACT_ATOMS: atom_id res chain seq x y z
N MET A 1 -26.07 34.16 25.92
CA MET A 1 -25.87 34.35 24.47
C MET A 1 -24.80 33.38 24.00
N ARG A 2 -25.14 32.50 23.05
CA ARG A 2 -24.28 31.43 22.53
C ARG A 2 -23.07 32.02 21.80
N THR A 3 -21.87 31.67 22.25
CA THR A 3 -20.62 31.86 21.51
C THR A 3 -20.65 30.96 20.27
N GLY A 4 -20.83 31.58 19.11
CA GLY A 4 -20.73 30.90 17.83
C GLY A 4 -19.28 30.49 17.57
N LYS A 5 -18.97 29.21 17.75
CA LYS A 5 -17.79 28.61 17.12
C LYS A 5 -17.93 28.77 15.61
N LEU A 6 -17.14 29.67 15.02
CA LEU A 6 -16.85 29.62 13.59
C LEU A 6 -16.16 28.28 13.34
N LEU A 7 -16.93 27.31 12.82
CA LEU A 7 -16.42 26.04 12.33
C LEU A 7 -15.41 26.37 11.22
N SER A 8 -14.19 25.89 11.39
CA SER A 8 -13.18 26.02 10.36
C SER A 8 -13.67 25.29 9.09
N PRO A 9 -13.24 25.69 7.88
CA PRO A 9 -13.61 24.99 6.64
C PRO A 9 -13.21 23.50 6.61
N VAL A 10 -12.43 23.03 7.60
CA VAL A 10 -12.04 21.62 7.81
C VAL A 10 -13.17 20.83 8.47
N ASP A 11 -13.95 21.44 9.37
CA ASP A 11 -14.99 20.77 10.16
C ASP A 11 -16.20 20.31 9.33
N GLU A 12 -16.46 20.96 8.18
CA GLU A 12 -17.60 20.64 7.32
C GLU A 12 -17.28 19.56 6.26
N ARG A 13 -16.00 19.34 5.94
CA ARG A 13 -15.54 18.34 4.96
C ARG A 13 -15.62 16.92 5.53
N TRP A 14 -15.32 16.77 6.82
CA TRP A 14 -15.31 15.50 7.52
C TRP A 14 -16.65 14.74 7.50
N PRO A 15 -17.81 15.35 7.85
CA PRO A 15 -19.11 14.66 7.77
C PRO A 15 -19.54 14.35 6.33
N LYS A 16 -19.22 15.22 5.36
CA LYS A 16 -19.48 14.99 3.93
C LYS A 16 -18.69 13.79 3.41
N GLY A 17 -17.39 13.71 3.74
CA GLY A 17 -16.53 12.59 3.37
C GLY A 17 -16.98 11.25 3.99
N ARG A 18 -17.33 11.23 5.29
CA ARG A 18 -17.86 10.01 5.95
C ARG A 18 -19.16 9.51 5.31
N ARG A 19 -20.06 10.42 4.92
CA ARG A 19 -21.30 10.05 4.21
C ARG A 19 -21.01 9.45 2.83
N LEU A 20 -20.08 10.02 2.07
CA LEU A 20 -19.64 9.48 0.78
C LEU A 20 -19.01 8.09 0.92
N VAL A 21 -18.18 7.88 1.94
CA VAL A 21 -17.60 6.57 2.25
C VAL A 21 -18.70 5.55 2.59
N ALA A 22 -19.64 5.91 3.48
CA ALA A 22 -20.74 5.02 3.86
C ALA A 22 -21.65 4.68 2.66
N ALA A 23 -22.03 5.67 1.85
CA ALA A 23 -22.82 5.48 0.64
C ALA A 23 -22.07 4.61 -0.39
N GLY A 24 -20.77 4.83 -0.57
CA GLY A 24 -19.94 4.02 -1.45
C GLY A 24 -19.85 2.56 -0.99
N TRP A 25 -19.77 2.29 0.32
CA TRP A 25 -19.84 0.94 0.88
C TRP A 25 -21.19 0.26 0.65
N ALA A 26 -22.29 0.98 0.88
CA ALA A 26 -23.63 0.47 0.63
C ALA A 26 -23.83 0.09 -0.85
N LEU A 27 -23.38 0.94 -1.78
CA LEU A 27 -23.43 0.66 -3.22
C LEU A 27 -22.58 -0.55 -3.61
N ARG A 28 -21.41 -0.75 -2.99
CA ARG A 28 -20.57 -1.93 -3.23
C ARG A 28 -21.24 -3.21 -2.76
N LEU A 29 -21.88 -3.19 -1.60
CA LEU A 29 -22.64 -4.34 -1.10
C LEU A 29 -23.81 -4.65 -2.03
N ALA A 30 -24.62 -3.65 -2.38
CA ALA A 30 -25.76 -3.81 -3.27
C ALA A 30 -25.35 -4.31 -4.67
N GLY A 31 -24.34 -3.67 -5.29
CA GLY A 31 -23.82 -4.08 -6.59
C GLY A 31 -23.17 -5.46 -6.58
N GLY A 32 -22.49 -5.81 -5.49
CA GLY A 32 -21.91 -7.15 -5.30
C GLY A 32 -22.98 -8.24 -5.19
N VAL A 33 -24.01 -8.02 -4.37
CA VAL A 33 -25.15 -8.96 -4.23
C VAL A 33 -25.87 -9.12 -5.57
N LEU A 34 -26.21 -8.02 -6.25
CA LEU A 34 -26.86 -8.07 -7.56
C LEU A 34 -26.00 -8.79 -8.61
N GLY A 35 -24.69 -8.49 -8.61
CA GLY A 35 -23.73 -9.09 -9.53
C GLY A 35 -23.63 -10.61 -9.36
N VAL A 36 -23.53 -11.07 -8.12
CA VAL A 36 -23.44 -12.50 -7.77
C VAL A 36 -24.74 -13.22 -8.08
N THR A 37 -25.88 -12.66 -7.69
CA THR A 37 -27.19 -13.26 -7.99
C THR A 37 -27.42 -13.36 -9.50
N GLY A 38 -27.12 -12.31 -10.27
CA GLY A 38 -27.20 -12.33 -11.73
C GLY A 38 -26.30 -13.40 -12.36
N TRP A 39 -25.07 -13.54 -11.88
CA TRP A 39 -24.14 -14.58 -12.31
C TRP A 39 -24.64 -16.00 -11.98
N LEU A 40 -25.20 -16.21 -10.77
CA LEU A 40 -25.75 -17.50 -10.37
C LEU A 40 -26.97 -17.86 -11.24
N VAL A 41 -27.85 -16.91 -11.55
CA VAL A 41 -28.98 -17.11 -12.45
C VAL A 41 -28.49 -17.49 -13.86
N PHE A 42 -27.52 -16.76 -14.40
CA PHE A 42 -26.91 -17.08 -15.69
C PHE A 42 -26.28 -18.48 -15.70
N ARG A 43 -25.45 -18.79 -14.69
CA ARG A 43 -24.78 -20.10 -14.55
C ARG A 43 -25.76 -21.24 -14.39
N SER A 44 -26.85 -21.04 -13.63
CA SER A 44 -27.86 -22.08 -13.38
C SER A 44 -28.50 -22.59 -14.66
N GLY A 45 -28.66 -21.73 -15.67
CA GLY A 45 -29.18 -22.12 -16.99
C GLY A 45 -28.20 -22.97 -17.80
N TRP A 46 -26.90 -22.86 -17.54
CA TRP A 46 -25.84 -23.62 -18.22
C TRP A 46 -25.53 -24.96 -17.54
N THR A 47 -25.78 -25.08 -16.23
CA THR A 47 -25.54 -26.32 -15.46
C THR A 47 -26.78 -27.20 -15.32
N SER A 48 -27.97 -26.72 -15.70
CA SER A 48 -29.16 -27.55 -15.75
C SER A 48 -29.07 -28.47 -16.97
N ASP A 49 -29.14 -29.79 -16.78
CA ASP A 49 -29.06 -30.86 -17.81
C ASP A 49 -30.20 -30.83 -18.87
N GLN A 50 -30.93 -29.72 -19.00
CA GLN A 50 -32.04 -29.58 -19.93
C GLN A 50 -31.60 -28.92 -21.23
N LEU A 51 -30.92 -29.68 -22.09
CA LEU A 51 -30.70 -29.31 -23.50
C LEU A 51 -32.02 -28.98 -24.23
N SER A 52 -33.15 -29.52 -23.76
CA SER A 52 -34.51 -29.20 -24.21
C SER A 52 -34.91 -27.74 -23.95
N GLY A 53 -34.31 -27.06 -22.97
CA GLY A 53 -34.58 -25.67 -22.64
C GLY A 53 -34.07 -24.67 -23.69
N MET A 54 -33.05 -25.02 -24.48
CA MET A 54 -32.44 -24.12 -25.48
C MET A 54 -33.40 -23.71 -26.60
N LEU A 55 -34.44 -24.50 -26.84
CA LEU A 55 -35.48 -24.24 -27.84
C LEU A 55 -36.57 -23.29 -27.31
N HIS A 56 -36.63 -23.03 -25.99
CA HIS A 56 -37.62 -22.15 -25.38
C HIS A 56 -37.09 -20.71 -25.23
N PRO A 57 -37.80 -19.69 -25.75
CA PRO A 57 -37.39 -18.28 -25.62
C PRO A 57 -37.16 -17.84 -24.16
N ALA A 58 -37.92 -18.41 -23.21
CA ALA A 58 -37.79 -18.12 -21.79
C ALA A 58 -36.41 -18.46 -21.21
N TRP A 59 -35.73 -19.48 -21.76
CA TRP A 59 -34.38 -19.87 -21.33
C TRP A 59 -33.35 -18.79 -21.69
N TRP A 60 -33.40 -18.31 -22.93
CA TRP A 60 -32.55 -17.21 -23.41
C TRP A 60 -32.83 -15.90 -22.68
N LEU A 61 -34.10 -15.57 -22.44
CA LEU A 61 -34.49 -14.37 -21.69
C LEU A 61 -33.96 -14.40 -20.25
N ARG A 62 -34.04 -15.56 -19.57
CA ARG A 62 -33.47 -15.73 -18.22
C ARG A 62 -31.94 -15.61 -18.22
N GLY A 63 -31.26 -16.21 -19.19
CA GLY A 63 -29.80 -16.10 -19.35
C GLY A 63 -29.37 -14.65 -19.58
N LEU A 64 -30.04 -13.96 -20.51
CA LEU A 64 -29.80 -12.55 -20.81
C LEU A 64 -30.07 -11.67 -19.59
N ALA A 65 -31.19 -11.88 -18.88
CA ALA A 65 -31.52 -11.15 -17.66
C ALA A 65 -30.45 -11.36 -16.56
N GLY A 66 -29.97 -12.58 -16.38
CA GLY A 66 -28.87 -12.89 -15.45
C GLY A 66 -27.57 -12.16 -15.81
N LEU A 67 -27.20 -12.15 -17.09
CA LEU A 67 -26.01 -11.48 -17.59
C LEU A 67 -26.12 -9.95 -17.47
N VAL A 68 -27.28 -9.36 -17.79
CA VAL A 68 -27.55 -7.93 -17.61
C VAL A 68 -27.48 -7.56 -16.13
N ALA A 69 -28.12 -8.33 -15.24
CA ALA A 69 -28.04 -8.11 -13.80
C ALA A 69 -26.59 -8.19 -13.29
N ALA A 70 -25.80 -9.14 -13.79
CA ALA A 70 -24.38 -9.26 -13.47
C ALA A 70 -23.59 -8.01 -13.90
N ALA A 71 -23.80 -7.54 -15.14
CA ALA A 71 -23.14 -6.36 -15.68
C ALA A 71 -23.53 -5.07 -14.93
N VAL A 72 -24.83 -4.90 -14.62
CA VAL A 72 -25.33 -3.77 -13.83
C VAL A 72 -24.75 -3.80 -12.42
N GLY A 73 -24.73 -4.96 -11.76
CA GLY A 73 -24.11 -5.14 -10.46
C GLY A 73 -22.64 -4.71 -10.44
N LEU A 74 -21.86 -5.10 -11.46
CA LEU A 74 -20.46 -4.67 -11.61
C LEU A 74 -20.32 -3.15 -11.79
N ARG A 75 -21.21 -2.51 -12.56
CA ARG A 75 -21.21 -1.05 -12.75
C ARG A 75 -21.52 -0.31 -11.45
N ILE A 76 -22.55 -0.74 -10.72
CA ILE A 76 -22.91 -0.17 -9.41
C ILE A 76 -21.76 -0.35 -8.41
N PHE A 77 -21.15 -1.54 -8.39
CA PHE A 77 -20.00 -1.82 -7.56
C PHE A 77 -18.83 -0.87 -7.86
N GLY A 78 -18.51 -0.67 -9.15
CA GLY A 78 -17.48 0.26 -9.60
C GLY A 78 -17.77 1.72 -9.22
N ALA A 79 -19.02 2.15 -9.33
CA ALA A 79 -19.45 3.48 -8.89
C ALA A 79 -19.30 3.66 -7.37
N GLY A 80 -19.71 2.66 -6.58
CA GLY A 80 -19.52 2.64 -5.14
C GLY A 80 -18.05 2.72 -4.74
N ARG A 81 -17.15 2.03 -5.47
CA ARG A 81 -15.69 2.16 -5.27
C ARG A 81 -15.22 3.60 -5.48
N ARG A 82 -15.61 4.24 -6.59
CA ARG A 82 -15.22 5.63 -6.89
C ARG A 82 -15.69 6.59 -5.79
N LEU A 83 -16.92 6.40 -5.29
CA LEU A 83 -17.45 7.19 -4.17
C LEU A 83 -16.69 6.97 -2.87
N VAL A 84 -16.27 5.74 -2.56
CA VAL A 84 -15.39 5.49 -1.38
C VAL A 84 -14.07 6.24 -1.54
N VAL A 85 -13.44 6.18 -2.72
CA VAL A 85 -12.16 6.88 -2.98
C VAL A 85 -12.34 8.39 -2.89
N GLN A 86 -13.40 8.94 -3.47
CA GLN A 86 -13.72 10.36 -3.38
C GLN A 86 -14.05 10.79 -1.95
N GLY A 87 -14.86 10.01 -1.22
CA GLY A 87 -15.17 10.29 0.18
C GLY A 87 -13.92 10.33 1.05
N LYS A 88 -12.97 9.42 0.79
CA LYS A 88 -11.66 9.42 1.45
C LYS A 88 -10.83 10.66 1.16
N ARG A 89 -10.92 11.25 -0.04
CA ARG A 89 -10.29 12.55 -0.35
C ARG A 89 -10.80 13.66 0.56
N TYR A 90 -12.10 13.66 0.88
CA TYR A 90 -12.71 14.67 1.75
C TYR A 90 -12.47 14.44 3.24
N THR A 91 -12.07 13.23 3.64
CA THR A 91 -11.65 12.92 5.02
C THR A 91 -10.13 12.86 5.19
N ALA A 92 -9.37 13.08 4.12
CA ALA A 92 -7.91 13.08 4.20
C ALA A 92 -7.49 14.27 5.07
N ASP A 93 -6.88 13.95 6.20
CA ASP A 93 -6.33 14.93 7.11
C ASP A 93 -5.02 15.45 6.51
N VAL A 94 -4.95 16.77 6.31
CA VAL A 94 -3.78 17.47 5.77
C VAL A 94 -3.28 18.39 6.85
N ILE A 95 -2.01 18.23 7.21
CA ILE A 95 -1.31 19.11 8.13
C ILE A 95 -0.58 20.15 7.28
N ASP A 96 -0.93 21.41 7.48
CA ASP A 96 -0.30 22.53 6.77
C ASP A 96 1.08 22.89 7.38
N ALA A 97 1.33 22.54 8.64
CA ALA A 97 2.59 22.80 9.34
C ALA A 97 3.00 21.64 10.25
N PHE A 98 4.24 21.16 10.11
CA PHE A 98 4.76 20.02 10.86
C PHE A 98 5.00 20.29 12.35
N ASP A 99 4.94 21.56 12.80
CA ASP A 99 5.09 21.95 14.20
C ASP A 99 4.09 21.26 15.13
N VAL A 100 2.91 20.88 14.60
CA VAL A 100 1.88 20.12 15.34
C VAL A 100 2.36 18.72 15.74
N LEU A 101 3.42 18.22 15.11
CA LEU A 101 4.00 16.91 15.43
C LEU A 101 5.01 16.97 16.57
N ALA A 102 5.48 18.15 16.98
CA ALA A 102 6.43 18.30 18.08
C ALA A 102 5.86 17.69 19.37
N GLY A 103 6.61 16.79 20.01
CA GLY A 103 6.18 16.08 21.22
C GLY A 103 5.10 15.01 20.99
N THR A 104 4.77 14.68 19.74
CA THR A 104 3.86 13.58 19.41
C THR A 104 4.61 12.36 18.88
N ARG A 105 4.10 11.17 19.19
CA ARG A 105 4.65 9.92 18.64
C ARG A 105 4.08 9.67 17.24
N TYR A 106 4.92 9.76 16.22
CA TYR A 106 4.53 9.52 14.83
C TYR A 106 5.46 8.57 14.09
N VAL A 107 4.92 7.96 13.04
CA VAL A 107 5.65 7.11 12.08
C VAL A 107 5.78 7.89 10.78
N LEU A 108 7.00 8.17 10.34
CA LEU A 108 7.21 8.87 9.07
C LEU A 108 7.19 7.86 7.92
N TYR A 109 6.42 8.14 6.88
CA TYR A 109 6.39 7.37 5.65
C TYR A 109 6.96 8.19 4.48
N LEU A 110 8.17 7.84 4.05
CA LEU A 110 8.86 8.41 2.90
C LEU A 110 8.62 7.52 1.68
N ARG A 111 8.17 8.11 0.57
CA ARG A 111 7.91 7.35 -0.67
C ARG A 111 8.41 8.10 -1.91
N PRO A 112 8.99 7.39 -2.90
CA PRO A 112 9.33 7.99 -4.18
C PRO A 112 8.07 8.41 -4.90
N PHE A 113 8.00 9.67 -5.32
CA PHE A 113 6.87 10.19 -6.09
C PHE A 113 6.68 9.49 -7.44
N SER A 114 7.75 8.90 -8.01
CA SER A 114 7.66 8.11 -9.25
C SER A 114 6.85 6.82 -9.08
N ASN A 115 6.75 6.32 -7.85
CA ASN A 115 5.98 5.12 -7.55
C ASN A 115 4.49 5.42 -7.42
N ASP A 116 4.06 6.68 -7.34
CA ASP A 116 2.65 7.04 -7.13
C ASP A 116 1.75 6.57 -8.28
N ALA A 117 2.21 6.63 -9.53
CA ALA A 117 1.43 6.11 -10.66
C ALA A 117 1.35 4.58 -10.64
N ALA A 118 2.47 3.90 -10.33
CA ALA A 118 2.52 2.45 -10.22
C ALA A 118 1.71 1.94 -9.01
N MET A 119 1.64 2.71 -7.92
CA MET A 119 0.92 2.42 -6.68
C MET A 119 -0.57 2.80 -6.80
N ALA A 120 -0.90 3.90 -7.48
CA ALA A 120 -2.28 4.29 -7.82
C ALA A 120 -2.88 3.40 -8.93
N ALA A 121 -2.05 2.86 -9.83
CA ALA A 121 -2.48 1.88 -10.84
C ALA A 121 -2.86 0.52 -10.24
N LEU A 122 -2.59 0.28 -8.94
CA LEU A 122 -2.95 -0.95 -8.22
C LEU A 122 -4.40 -0.99 -7.78
N ASP A 123 -5.22 -0.15 -8.38
CA ASP A 123 -6.66 -0.25 -8.29
C ASP A 123 -7.22 -1.54 -8.95
N THR A 124 -6.37 -2.31 -9.65
CA THR A 124 -6.82 -3.44 -10.50
C THR A 124 -6.03 -4.75 -10.44
N ASP A 125 -5.01 -4.92 -9.59
CA ASP A 125 -4.13 -6.10 -9.71
C ASP A 125 -4.58 -7.37 -8.96
N ILE A 126 -5.88 -7.63 -9.03
CA ILE A 126 -6.38 -9.01 -9.14
C ILE A 126 -7.34 -8.99 -10.32
N GLN A 127 -6.81 -9.00 -11.55
CA GLN A 127 -7.57 -9.47 -12.71
C GLN A 127 -7.81 -10.98 -12.56
N GLY A 128 -8.74 -11.32 -11.66
CA GLY A 128 -9.29 -12.66 -11.50
C GLY A 128 -10.23 -12.99 -12.65
N GLY A 129 -9.69 -13.28 -13.83
CA GLY A 129 -10.44 -13.94 -14.90
C GLY A 129 -10.60 -15.44 -14.61
N GLY A 130 -11.70 -15.85 -14.00
CA GLY A 130 -12.06 -17.27 -13.86
C GLY A 130 -12.90 -17.59 -12.63
N ALA A 131 -14.23 -17.60 -12.82
CA ALA A 131 -15.26 -18.42 -12.14
C ALA A 131 -15.08 -18.84 -10.66
N GLN A 132 -14.62 -17.98 -9.76
CA GLN A 132 -14.73 -18.18 -8.29
C GLN A 132 -15.14 -16.87 -7.59
N PRO A 133 -15.97 -16.90 -6.53
CA PRO A 133 -16.61 -15.69 -5.99
C PRO A 133 -15.57 -14.71 -5.43
N PRO A 134 -15.49 -13.48 -5.96
CA PRO A 134 -14.50 -12.49 -5.54
C PRO A 134 -14.84 -11.77 -4.21
N LEU A 135 -15.96 -12.15 -3.56
CA LEU A 135 -16.66 -11.37 -2.53
C LEU A 135 -15.74 -10.78 -1.44
N LEU A 136 -14.83 -11.55 -0.86
CA LEU A 136 -14.08 -11.10 0.32
C LEU A 136 -12.99 -10.06 0.04
N PHE A 137 -12.37 -10.07 -1.15
CA PHE A 137 -11.30 -9.12 -1.46
C PHE A 137 -11.84 -7.76 -1.90
N PHE A 138 -12.93 -7.81 -2.66
CA PHE A 138 -13.70 -6.66 -3.12
C PHE A 138 -14.44 -5.93 -1.98
N LEU A 139 -14.49 -6.49 -0.77
CA LEU A 139 -15.09 -5.85 0.41
C LEU A 139 -14.07 -5.21 1.36
N SER A 140 -12.76 -5.22 1.09
CA SER A 140 -11.81 -4.65 2.05
C SER A 140 -11.51 -3.17 1.85
N GLY A 141 -11.79 -2.62 0.66
CA GLY A 141 -11.72 -1.18 0.37
C GLY A 141 -10.38 -0.47 0.62
N LEU A 142 -9.34 -1.18 1.04
CA LEU A 142 -7.98 -0.70 1.28
C LEU A 142 -7.01 -1.40 0.32
N THR A 143 -6.04 -0.68 -0.24
CA THR A 143 -4.92 -1.25 -0.99
C THR A 143 -4.02 -2.09 -0.06
N HIS A 144 -3.15 -2.94 -0.61
CA HIS A 144 -2.21 -3.73 0.19
C HIS A 144 -1.24 -2.82 0.97
N GLU A 145 -0.80 -1.73 0.36
CA GLU A 145 0.00 -0.68 0.99
C GLU A 145 -0.76 -0.04 2.15
N GLU A 146 -2.01 0.38 1.94
CA GLU A 146 -2.82 0.99 3.00
C GLU A 146 -2.98 0.06 4.20
N LYS A 147 -3.21 -1.24 3.97
CA LYS A 147 -3.27 -2.24 5.05
C LYS A 147 -1.93 -2.45 5.74
N LEU A 148 -0.81 -2.28 5.03
CA LEU A 148 0.52 -2.41 5.59
C LEU A 148 0.82 -1.18 6.47
N VAL A 149 0.71 0.01 5.89
CA VAL A 149 0.97 1.28 6.57
C VAL A 149 0.08 1.42 7.80
N HIS A 150 -1.20 1.05 7.70
CA HIS A 150 -2.12 1.05 8.83
C HIS A 150 -1.68 0.14 9.99
N ARG A 151 -0.97 -0.97 9.74
CA ARG A 151 -0.44 -1.83 10.81
C ARG A 151 0.66 -1.13 11.61
N PHE A 152 1.46 -0.31 10.95
CA PHE A 152 2.47 0.50 11.64
C PHE A 152 1.86 1.67 12.43
N GLY A 153 0.57 1.99 12.20
CA GLY A 153 -0.18 2.94 13.03
C GLY A 153 -0.26 2.56 14.52
N LEU A 154 0.01 1.30 14.87
CA LEU A 154 0.16 0.88 16.27
C LEU A 154 1.34 1.58 16.99
N PHE A 155 2.32 2.08 16.24
CA PHE A 155 3.52 2.74 16.78
C PHE A 155 3.44 4.26 16.79
N GLY A 156 2.31 4.85 16.40
CA GLY A 156 2.13 6.30 16.31
C GLY A 156 1.28 6.68 15.11
N ARG A 157 0.87 7.95 15.05
CA ARG A 157 0.17 8.49 13.89
C ARG A 157 1.08 8.38 12.67
N VAL A 158 0.65 7.75 11.58
CA VAL A 158 1.47 7.69 10.37
C VAL A 158 1.40 9.03 9.65
N ILE A 159 2.55 9.61 9.33
CA ILE A 159 2.69 10.87 8.60
C ILE A 159 3.38 10.56 7.28
N ALA A 160 2.71 10.82 6.17
CA ALA A 160 3.30 10.71 4.84
C ALA A 160 3.64 12.10 4.32
N VAL A 161 4.77 12.20 3.62
CA VAL A 161 5.20 13.44 2.99
C VAL A 161 4.81 13.40 1.51
N GLY A 162 4.18 14.47 1.02
CA GLY A 162 3.66 14.56 -0.36
C GLY A 162 4.20 15.76 -1.12
N ARG A 163 4.11 15.73 -2.45
CA ARG A 163 4.41 16.93 -3.27
C ARG A 163 3.38 18.03 -2.98
N PRO A 164 3.78 19.31 -3.01
CA PRO A 164 2.84 20.42 -3.02
C PRO A 164 1.78 20.23 -4.11
N GLY A 165 0.49 20.32 -3.76
CA GLY A 165 -0.62 20.15 -4.70
C GLY A 165 -1.07 18.71 -4.99
N GLU A 166 -0.51 17.69 -4.34
CA GLU A 166 -0.87 16.29 -4.56
C GLU A 166 -1.95 15.79 -3.56
N HIS A 167 -3.10 15.34 -4.07
CA HIS A 167 -4.35 15.29 -3.29
C HIS A 167 -4.72 13.96 -2.59
N LEU A 168 -3.81 12.97 -2.46
CA LEU A 168 -4.19 11.66 -1.92
C LEU A 168 -3.07 10.93 -1.15
N PRO A 169 -3.09 10.93 0.20
CA PRO A 169 -2.33 9.95 0.98
C PRO A 169 -3.01 8.58 0.99
N PRO A 170 -2.27 7.49 1.26
CA PRO A 170 -2.87 6.20 1.60
C PRO A 170 -3.69 6.34 2.89
N ILE A 171 -4.79 5.60 2.99
CA ILE A 171 -5.66 5.60 4.17
C ILE A 171 -4.89 5.20 5.42
N GLY A 172 -4.98 6.04 6.45
CA GLY A 172 -4.32 5.83 7.74
C GLY A 172 -3.04 6.64 7.91
N ALA A 173 -2.57 7.32 6.86
CA ALA A 173 -1.53 8.33 6.96
C ALA A 173 -2.11 9.74 6.82
N VAL A 174 -1.61 10.66 7.63
CA VAL A 174 -1.87 12.10 7.52
C VAL A 174 -0.79 12.72 6.65
N ARG A 175 -1.16 13.66 5.78
CA ARG A 175 -0.21 14.23 4.82
C ARG A 175 0.26 15.61 5.25
N GLY A 176 1.57 15.81 5.30
CA GLY A 176 2.14 17.16 5.40
C GLY A 176 2.74 17.60 4.07
N GLN A 177 2.56 18.87 3.73
CA GLN A 177 3.17 19.46 2.53
C GLN A 177 4.57 19.96 2.85
N LEU A 178 5.56 19.59 2.03
CA LEU A 178 6.89 20.17 2.16
C LEU A 178 6.92 21.61 1.64
N PRO A 179 7.71 22.50 2.26
CA PRO A 179 8.00 23.79 1.67
C PRO A 179 8.77 23.61 0.35
N LEU A 180 8.58 24.55 -0.58
CA LEU A 180 9.23 24.54 -1.90
C LEU A 180 10.75 24.75 -1.80
N ASP A 181 11.19 25.60 -0.87
CA ASP A 181 12.56 26.12 -0.83
C ASP A 181 13.48 25.44 0.21
N ASP A 182 12.94 24.61 1.12
CA ASP A 182 13.72 23.83 2.10
C ASP A 182 13.08 22.48 2.46
N TRP A 183 12.81 21.70 1.42
CA TRP A 183 12.21 20.38 1.61
C TRP A 183 13.15 19.40 2.34
N GLN A 184 14.47 19.51 2.13
CA GLN A 184 15.46 18.63 2.75
C GLN A 184 15.55 18.86 4.26
N GLY A 185 15.71 20.10 4.73
CA GLY A 185 15.77 20.40 6.17
C GLY A 185 14.50 19.98 6.91
N THR A 186 13.34 20.15 6.27
CA THR A 186 12.06 19.69 6.80
C THR A 186 12.02 18.16 6.93
N VAL A 187 12.46 17.42 5.91
CA VAL A 187 12.53 15.95 5.96
C VAL A 187 13.51 15.47 7.02
N SER A 188 14.68 16.09 7.16
CA SER A 188 15.66 15.78 8.21
C SER A 188 15.05 15.93 9.60
N SER A 189 14.36 17.06 9.85
CA SER A 189 13.67 17.31 11.13
C SER A 189 12.58 16.26 11.40
N LEU A 190 11.84 15.85 10.36
CA LEU A 190 10.84 14.80 10.48
C LEU A 190 11.45 13.43 10.77
N ILE A 191 12.61 13.10 10.19
CA ILE A 191 13.34 11.85 10.46
C ILE A 191 13.83 11.82 11.92
N GLU A 192 14.34 12.94 12.42
CA GLU A 192 14.83 13.06 13.81
C GLU A 192 13.70 12.89 14.83
N GLY A 193 12.53 13.48 14.60
CA GLY A 193 11.38 13.37 15.51
C GLY A 193 10.60 12.06 15.40
N ALA A 194 10.76 11.28 14.32
CA ALA A 194 9.92 10.11 14.07
C ALA A 194 10.23 8.96 15.04
N GLN A 195 9.21 8.28 15.56
CA GLN A 195 9.40 7.02 16.29
C GLN A 195 10.02 5.95 15.39
N MET A 196 9.61 5.92 14.12
CA MET A 196 10.20 5.07 13.10
C MET A 196 10.00 5.69 11.71
N VAL A 197 10.85 5.32 10.77
CA VAL A 197 10.75 5.71 9.38
C VAL A 197 10.48 4.48 8.52
N LEU A 198 9.32 4.50 7.86
CA LEU A 198 8.99 3.61 6.77
C LEU A 198 9.42 4.28 5.48
N MET A 199 10.20 3.59 4.67
CA MET A 199 10.71 4.16 3.43
C MET A 199 10.48 3.22 2.26
N ALA A 200 9.82 3.66 1.19
CA ALA A 200 9.76 2.86 -0.04
C ALA A 200 11.05 3.01 -0.85
N ALA A 201 11.67 1.89 -1.24
CA ALA A 201 12.85 1.90 -2.11
C ALA A 201 12.49 2.44 -3.51
N GLY A 202 13.39 3.23 -4.09
CA GLY A 202 13.23 3.80 -5.42
C GLY A 202 14.44 4.58 -5.89
N LEU A 203 14.60 4.69 -7.21
CA LEU A 203 15.78 5.26 -7.86
C LEU A 203 15.79 6.80 -7.94
N GLY A 204 14.75 7.46 -7.44
CA GLY A 204 14.70 8.91 -7.46
C GLY A 204 15.86 9.51 -6.65
N PRO A 205 16.56 10.55 -7.14
CA PRO A 205 17.65 11.18 -6.39
C PRO A 205 17.23 11.62 -4.99
N GLY A 206 16.01 12.15 -4.85
CA GLY A 206 15.43 12.50 -3.55
C GLY A 206 15.25 11.29 -2.63
N THR A 207 14.86 10.12 -3.15
CA THR A 207 14.73 8.88 -2.37
C THR A 207 16.09 8.34 -1.95
N VAL A 208 17.09 8.38 -2.83
CA VAL A 208 18.45 7.95 -2.47
C VAL A 208 19.02 8.86 -1.37
N TRP A 209 18.78 10.17 -1.48
CA TRP A 209 19.12 11.15 -0.44
C TRP A 209 18.36 10.88 0.87
N GLU A 210 17.04 10.67 0.83
CA GLU A 210 16.20 10.35 1.99
C GLU A 210 16.72 9.12 2.75
N PHE A 211 17.22 8.10 2.02
CA PHE A 211 17.75 6.88 2.63
C PHE A 211 19.05 7.17 3.36
N THR A 212 19.98 7.84 2.68
CA THR A 212 21.27 8.22 3.30
C THR A 212 21.08 9.18 4.46
N GLU A 213 20.04 10.03 4.42
CA GLU A 213 19.66 10.91 5.52
C GLU A 213 19.06 10.15 6.69
N ALA A 214 18.20 9.15 6.42
CA ALA A 214 17.68 8.26 7.46
C ALA A 214 18.82 7.48 8.13
N VAL A 215 19.81 7.00 7.38
CA VAL A 215 21.02 6.36 7.93
C VAL A 215 21.80 7.35 8.80
N ARG A 216 21.97 8.59 8.35
CA ARG A 216 22.69 9.64 9.07
C ARG A 216 22.03 9.99 10.42
N LEU A 217 20.71 10.10 10.45
CA LEU A 217 19.96 10.71 11.57
C LEU A 217 19.27 9.71 12.51
N LEU A 218 18.96 8.50 12.06
CA LEU A 218 18.20 7.55 12.87
C LEU A 218 19.11 6.77 13.81
N GLN A 219 18.79 6.89 15.11
CA GLN A 219 19.35 6.04 16.15
C GLN A 219 18.23 5.57 17.10
N PRO A 220 18.17 4.27 17.44
CA PRO A 220 18.88 3.15 16.80
C PRO A 220 18.42 2.89 15.35
N SER A 221 19.27 2.23 14.56
CA SER A 221 19.05 1.77 13.18
C SER A 221 17.77 0.94 12.99
N THR A 222 17.34 0.23 14.04
CA THR A 222 16.10 -0.55 14.12
C THR A 222 14.83 0.28 13.89
N ARG A 223 14.93 1.62 13.91
CA ARG A 223 13.83 2.54 13.57
C ARG A 223 13.61 2.69 12.07
N LEU A 224 14.50 2.20 11.22
CA LEU A 224 14.35 2.26 9.76
C LEU A 224 13.77 0.94 9.22
N VAL A 225 12.74 1.04 8.38
CA VAL A 225 12.18 -0.09 7.63
C VAL A 225 12.03 0.30 6.17
N VAL A 226 12.66 -0.46 5.27
CA VAL A 226 12.57 -0.23 3.84
C VAL A 226 11.55 -1.15 3.21
N LEU A 227 10.56 -0.59 2.51
CA LEU A 227 9.52 -1.28 1.78
C LEU A 227 9.96 -1.44 0.31
N ILE A 228 9.99 -2.67 -0.19
CA ILE A 228 10.47 -2.97 -1.54
C ILE A 228 9.29 -3.18 -2.47
N TYR A 229 8.97 -2.19 -3.31
CA TYR A 229 7.91 -2.27 -4.31
C TYR A 229 8.41 -2.57 -5.73
N CYS A 230 9.72 -2.48 -5.94
CA CYS A 230 10.36 -2.62 -7.23
C CYS A 230 10.86 -4.05 -7.47
N ASP A 231 11.24 -4.35 -8.71
CA ASP A 231 11.85 -5.64 -9.06
C ASP A 231 13.34 -5.70 -8.67
N ALA A 232 13.94 -6.88 -8.88
CA ALA A 232 15.33 -7.14 -8.51
C ALA A 232 16.32 -6.17 -9.16
N ALA A 233 16.14 -5.88 -10.45
CA ALA A 233 17.03 -5.00 -11.20
C ALA A 233 16.95 -3.55 -10.68
N THR A 234 15.73 -3.05 -10.48
CA THR A 234 15.51 -1.70 -9.92
C THR A 234 16.04 -1.59 -8.50
N TYR A 235 15.88 -2.64 -7.68
CA TYR A 235 16.42 -2.67 -6.33
C TYR A 235 17.95 -2.69 -6.34
N GLU A 236 18.58 -3.41 -7.26
CA GLU A 236 20.04 -3.41 -7.39
C GLU A 236 20.58 -2.03 -7.75
N SER A 237 19.99 -1.37 -8.74
CA SER A 237 20.35 0.01 -9.07
C SER A 237 20.14 0.98 -7.89
N PHE A 238 19.17 0.69 -7.00
CA PHE A 238 18.97 1.49 -5.79
C PHE A 238 20.10 1.28 -4.79
N ARG A 239 20.56 0.04 -4.59
CA ARG A 239 21.71 -0.27 -3.73
C ARG A 239 22.97 0.43 -4.21
N GLU A 240 23.24 0.37 -5.51
CA GLU A 240 24.38 1.05 -6.13
C GLU A 240 24.30 2.58 -5.95
N ALA A 241 23.14 3.17 -6.26
CA ALA A 241 22.94 4.61 -6.12
C ALA A 241 23.09 5.10 -4.67
N VAL A 242 22.59 4.32 -3.71
CA VAL A 242 22.76 4.59 -2.26
C VAL A 242 24.22 4.57 -1.86
N ALA A 243 25.00 3.59 -2.33
CA ALA A 243 26.43 3.50 -2.00
C ALA A 243 27.20 4.73 -2.53
N VAL A 244 26.93 5.12 -3.78
CA VAL A 244 27.56 6.29 -4.41
C VAL A 244 27.19 7.57 -3.66
N GLU A 245 25.91 7.78 -3.35
CA GLU A 245 25.45 8.99 -2.68
C GLU A 245 25.95 9.05 -1.23
N TYR A 246 25.97 7.93 -0.51
CA TYR A 246 26.51 7.87 0.85
C TYR A 246 28.00 8.25 0.88
N GLU A 247 28.81 7.73 -0.04
CA GLU A 247 30.24 8.05 -0.11
C GLU A 247 30.46 9.53 -0.40
N ARG A 248 29.64 10.11 -1.31
CA ARG A 248 29.68 11.55 -1.60
C ARG A 248 29.34 12.36 -0.34
N ARG A 249 28.22 12.05 0.32
CA ARG A 249 27.68 12.83 1.44
C ARG A 249 28.53 12.74 2.70
N SER A 250 28.97 11.53 3.06
CA SER A 250 29.78 11.31 4.27
C SER A 250 31.10 12.06 4.27
N ARG A 251 31.62 12.43 3.08
CA ARG A 251 32.82 13.28 2.92
C ARG A 251 32.54 14.78 2.95
N THR A 252 31.36 15.21 2.49
CA THR A 252 31.04 16.64 2.29
C THR A 252 30.19 17.25 3.39
N GLU A 253 29.38 16.44 4.07
CA GLU A 253 28.37 16.92 5.01
C GLU A 253 28.73 16.47 6.43
N PRO A 254 28.69 17.35 7.44
CA PRO A 254 28.96 16.97 8.82
C PRO A 254 27.81 16.19 9.45
N GLN A 255 28.13 15.36 10.43
CA GLN A 255 27.14 14.73 11.31
C GLN A 255 26.61 15.77 12.32
N PRO A 256 25.31 15.81 12.64
CA PRO A 256 24.76 16.81 13.58
C PRO A 256 25.31 16.64 15.00
N SER A 257 25.61 15.40 15.40
CA SER A 257 26.22 15.08 16.69
C SER A 257 27.71 15.42 16.79
N GLY A 258 28.34 15.91 15.71
CA GLY A 258 29.78 16.15 15.65
C GLY A 258 30.65 14.88 15.59
N THR A 259 30.03 13.69 15.52
CA THR A 259 30.72 12.40 15.36
C THR A 259 30.95 12.07 13.88
N ALA A 260 31.65 10.96 13.59
CA ALA A 260 31.68 10.44 12.23
C ALA A 260 30.29 9.94 11.78
N TRP A 261 30.08 9.85 10.46
CA TRP A 261 28.89 9.21 9.91
C TRP A 261 28.79 7.74 10.33
N PRO A 262 27.58 7.24 10.65
CA PRO A 262 27.38 5.83 10.90
C PRO A 262 27.67 5.04 9.61
N PRO A 263 28.35 3.88 9.67
CA PRO A 263 28.70 3.12 8.48
C PRO A 263 27.44 2.79 7.67
N LEU A 264 27.55 2.88 6.33
CA LEU A 264 26.46 2.51 5.45
C LEU A 264 26.08 1.03 5.69
N PRO A 265 24.82 0.71 6.05
CA PRO A 265 24.38 -0.66 6.13
C PRO A 265 24.50 -1.35 4.78
N ALA A 266 25.07 -2.55 4.77
CA ALA A 266 25.05 -3.39 3.58
C ALA A 266 23.61 -3.82 3.28
N LEU A 267 22.99 -3.20 2.27
CA LEU A 267 21.66 -3.61 1.81
C LEU A 267 21.74 -5.05 1.27
N PRO A 268 20.84 -5.95 1.69
CA PRO A 268 20.90 -7.37 1.35
C PRO A 268 20.54 -7.58 -0.11
N ASP A 269 21.04 -8.67 -0.70
CA ASP A 269 20.68 -9.08 -2.06
C ASP A 269 19.19 -9.38 -2.17
N TYR A 270 18.63 -9.22 -3.37
CA TYR A 270 17.22 -9.48 -3.63
C TYR A 270 16.94 -10.99 -3.63
N PRO A 271 16.17 -11.53 -2.65
CA PRO A 271 15.99 -12.98 -2.55
C PRO A 271 15.20 -13.53 -3.73
N LEU A 272 15.66 -14.63 -4.30
CA LEU A 272 14.95 -15.33 -5.37
C LEU A 272 13.64 -15.94 -4.84
N PRO A 273 12.60 -16.06 -5.69
CA PRO A 273 11.39 -16.78 -5.32
C PRO A 273 11.70 -18.26 -5.08
N VAL A 274 10.99 -18.88 -4.15
CA VAL A 274 11.08 -20.31 -3.78
C VAL A 274 10.89 -21.21 -5.00
N ARG A 275 10.06 -20.79 -5.95
CA ARG A 275 9.87 -21.49 -7.23
C ARG A 275 10.20 -20.56 -8.40
N PRO A 276 11.48 -20.47 -8.82
CA PRO A 276 11.90 -19.57 -9.88
C PRO A 276 11.44 -20.03 -11.26
N THR A 277 11.38 -21.34 -11.48
CA THR A 277 10.86 -21.96 -12.70
C THR A 277 9.46 -22.52 -12.45
N ARG A 278 8.50 -22.18 -13.33
CA ARG A 278 7.11 -22.63 -13.20
C ARG A 278 6.79 -23.78 -14.12
N PRO A 279 5.96 -24.75 -13.67
CA PRO A 279 5.40 -25.76 -14.54
C PRO A 279 4.54 -25.13 -15.64
N ARG A 280 4.60 -25.69 -16.85
CA ARG A 280 3.82 -25.21 -18.02
C ARG A 280 2.31 -25.14 -17.76
N TRP A 281 1.77 -26.08 -16.98
CA TRP A 281 0.33 -26.11 -16.66
C TRP A 281 -0.12 -24.89 -15.85
N GLU A 282 0.73 -24.37 -14.95
CA GLU A 282 0.41 -23.19 -14.13
C GLU A 282 0.42 -21.91 -14.96
N VAL A 283 1.34 -21.83 -15.93
CA VAL A 283 1.41 -20.73 -16.91
C VAL A 283 0.18 -20.76 -17.82
N TRP A 284 -0.24 -21.95 -18.26
CA TRP A 284 -1.45 -22.12 -19.06
C TRP A 284 -2.73 -21.70 -18.32
N LEU A 285 -2.90 -22.13 -17.05
CA LEU A 285 -4.00 -21.68 -16.19
C LEU A 285 -3.99 -20.15 -15.95
N ASN A 286 -2.82 -19.52 -16.00
CA ASN A 286 -2.67 -18.06 -15.92
C ASN A 286 -2.81 -17.35 -17.28
N GLY A 287 -3.38 -18.00 -18.30
CA GLY A 287 -3.59 -17.41 -19.62
C GLY A 287 -2.30 -17.14 -20.38
N GLY A 288 -1.28 -17.99 -20.20
CA GLY A 288 0.02 -17.87 -20.86
C GLY A 288 0.97 -16.84 -20.23
N ARG A 289 0.54 -16.13 -19.18
CA ARG A 289 1.39 -15.14 -18.49
C ARG A 289 2.41 -15.83 -17.60
N LYS A 290 3.69 -15.43 -17.74
CA LYS A 290 4.79 -15.89 -16.89
C LYS A 290 4.73 -15.29 -15.46
N ARG A 291 4.05 -14.15 -15.28
CA ARG A 291 3.77 -13.55 -13.97
C ARG A 291 2.49 -14.13 -13.37
N LEU A 292 2.50 -14.42 -12.06
CA LEU A 292 1.29 -14.75 -11.31
C LEU A 292 0.31 -13.57 -11.39
N ARG A 293 -0.98 -13.87 -11.45
CA ARG A 293 -2.04 -12.89 -11.14
C ARG A 293 -2.00 -12.34 -9.71
N TRP A 294 -1.11 -12.90 -8.88
CA TRP A 294 -0.98 -12.67 -7.45
C TRP A 294 0.43 -12.21 -7.07
N ASP A 295 1.23 -11.78 -8.04
CA ASP A 295 2.52 -11.16 -7.75
C ASP A 295 2.26 -9.89 -6.93
N PHE A 296 2.73 -9.85 -5.68
CA PHE A 296 2.49 -8.69 -4.83
C PHE A 296 3.25 -7.51 -5.37
N VAL A 297 2.71 -6.32 -5.17
CA VAL A 297 3.38 -5.09 -5.57
C VAL A 297 4.48 -4.79 -4.57
N LEU A 298 4.16 -4.89 -3.29
CA LEU A 298 5.15 -4.96 -2.22
C LEU A 298 5.81 -6.34 -2.26
N LYS A 299 7.04 -6.40 -2.75
CA LYS A 299 7.86 -7.61 -2.88
C LYS A 299 8.43 -8.08 -1.55
N GLY A 300 8.62 -7.18 -0.60
CA GLY A 300 9.19 -7.50 0.70
C GLY A 300 9.50 -6.27 1.52
N VAL A 301 10.18 -6.50 2.65
CA VAL A 301 10.67 -5.45 3.55
C VAL A 301 12.11 -5.75 3.96
N VAL A 302 12.92 -4.71 4.10
CA VAL A 302 14.25 -4.76 4.70
C VAL A 302 14.19 -4.07 6.06
N VAL A 303 14.72 -4.74 7.07
CA VAL A 303 14.84 -4.24 8.44
C VAL A 303 16.28 -4.30 8.89
N PHE A 304 16.65 -3.44 9.83
CA PHE A 304 18.00 -3.37 10.37
C PHE A 304 17.99 -3.77 11.84
N ASP A 305 19.03 -4.45 12.28
CA ASP A 305 19.31 -4.68 13.69
C ASP A 305 20.04 -3.46 14.30
N PRO A 306 20.32 -3.42 15.63
CA PRO A 306 21.05 -2.32 16.26
C PRO A 306 22.49 -2.11 15.73
N GLY A 307 23.08 -3.12 15.09
CA GLY A 307 24.41 -3.09 14.48
C GLY A 307 24.43 -2.73 12.99
N TRP A 308 23.28 -2.32 12.43
CA TRP A 308 23.09 -2.04 11.00
C TRP A 308 23.14 -3.28 10.08
N GLU A 309 23.04 -4.48 10.62
CA GLU A 309 22.84 -5.69 9.81
C GLU A 309 21.42 -5.70 9.24
N ALA A 310 21.32 -5.89 7.93
CA ALA A 310 20.08 -5.75 7.19
C ALA A 310 19.51 -7.13 6.78
N THR A 311 18.23 -7.37 7.05
CA THR A 311 17.53 -8.61 6.69
C THR A 311 16.41 -8.34 5.70
N PHE A 312 16.42 -9.00 4.54
CA PHE A 312 15.34 -8.94 3.55
C PHE A 312 14.30 -10.03 3.82
N THR A 313 13.08 -9.63 4.14
CA THR A 313 11.92 -10.53 4.22
C THR A 313 11.07 -10.43 2.95
N ARG A 314 11.12 -11.46 2.10
CA ARG A 314 10.38 -11.52 0.83
C ARG A 314 8.94 -12.00 1.04
N PHE A 315 7.98 -11.28 0.47
CA PHE A 315 6.61 -11.75 0.34
C PHE A 315 6.46 -12.58 -0.92
N ASP A 316 6.67 -13.88 -0.80
CA ASP A 316 6.66 -14.79 -1.94
C ASP A 316 5.33 -15.56 -2.06
N PRO A 317 4.43 -15.19 -2.99
CA PRO A 317 3.19 -15.93 -3.23
C PRO A 317 3.44 -17.33 -3.80
N THR A 318 4.63 -17.62 -4.37
CA THR A 318 4.96 -18.95 -4.90
C THR A 318 5.20 -20.00 -3.83
N ALA A 319 5.47 -19.56 -2.59
CA ALA A 319 5.53 -20.44 -1.44
C ALA A 319 4.14 -21.02 -1.08
N LEU A 320 3.05 -20.42 -1.57
CA LEU A 320 1.70 -20.91 -1.33
C LEU A 320 1.31 -21.96 -2.36
N ARG A 321 0.84 -23.12 -1.88
CA ARG A 321 0.28 -24.18 -2.73
C ARG A 321 -0.98 -23.72 -3.49
N MET A 322 -1.80 -22.89 -2.85
CA MET A 322 -3.05 -22.33 -3.37
C MET A 322 -3.13 -20.85 -2.97
N PRO A 323 -2.74 -19.91 -3.85
CA PRO A 323 -2.81 -18.49 -3.56
C PRO A 323 -4.28 -18.03 -3.64
N PHE A 324 -4.86 -17.68 -2.49
CA PHE A 324 -6.15 -17.01 -2.39
C PHE A 324 -6.05 -15.83 -1.42
N ALA A 325 -7.00 -14.91 -1.52
CA ALA A 325 -7.10 -13.70 -0.70
C ALA A 325 -6.67 -13.87 0.78
N LEU A 326 -7.21 -14.88 1.47
CA LEU A 326 -6.92 -15.09 2.89
C LEU A 326 -5.54 -15.71 3.12
N THR A 327 -5.07 -16.64 2.28
CA THR A 327 -3.69 -17.18 2.42
C THR A 327 -2.64 -16.12 2.13
N LEU A 328 -2.89 -15.23 1.18
CA LEU A 328 -2.04 -14.07 0.90
C LEU A 328 -1.97 -13.12 2.11
N GLY A 329 -3.11 -12.80 2.73
CA GLY A 329 -3.14 -11.99 3.95
C GLY A 329 -2.44 -12.66 5.14
N ARG A 330 -2.58 -13.99 5.29
CA ARG A 330 -1.88 -14.77 6.32
C ARG A 330 -0.37 -14.83 6.07
N LEU A 331 0.06 -14.98 4.82
CA LEU A 331 1.46 -14.94 4.42
C LEU A 331 2.09 -13.61 4.86
N VAL A 332 1.55 -12.47 4.42
CA VAL A 332 2.06 -11.14 4.79
C VAL A 332 2.05 -10.94 6.32
N LYS A 333 0.99 -11.38 7.02
CA LYS A 333 0.95 -11.30 8.50
C LYS A 333 2.01 -12.17 9.17
N ARG A 334 2.30 -13.35 8.63
CA ARG A 334 3.34 -14.25 9.14
C ARG A 334 4.72 -13.65 8.94
N GLU A 335 5.02 -13.22 7.71
CA GLU A 335 6.32 -12.66 7.34
C GLU A 335 6.62 -11.34 8.08
N LEU A 336 5.60 -10.51 8.38
CA LEU A 336 5.78 -9.28 9.15
C LEU A 336 5.87 -9.49 10.67
N ARG A 337 5.50 -10.64 11.20
CA ARG A 337 5.51 -10.88 12.65
C ARG A 337 6.85 -10.57 13.33
N PRO A 338 8.01 -11.06 12.83
CA PRO A 338 9.30 -10.73 13.44
C PRO A 338 9.59 -9.23 13.40
N VAL A 339 9.27 -8.57 12.28
CA VAL A 339 9.43 -7.12 12.12
C VAL A 339 8.62 -6.35 13.16
N MET A 340 7.34 -6.70 13.32
CA MET A 340 6.48 -6.04 14.30
C MET A 340 6.97 -6.25 15.74
N ALA A 341 7.44 -7.45 16.07
CA ALA A 341 7.98 -7.75 17.41
C ALA A 341 9.26 -6.93 17.70
N GLN A 342 10.15 -6.79 16.71
CA GLN A 342 11.34 -5.94 16.83
C GLN A 342 10.98 -4.47 17.09
N LEU A 343 9.97 -3.96 16.38
CA LEU A 343 9.52 -2.58 16.51
C LEU A 343 8.75 -2.31 17.82
N GLU A 344 8.02 -3.29 18.33
CA GLU A 344 7.37 -3.24 19.65
C GLU A 344 8.39 -3.10 20.80
N ALA A 345 9.59 -3.66 20.63
CA ALA A 345 10.66 -3.56 21.62
C ALA A 345 11.41 -2.21 21.61
N LEU A 346 11.10 -1.30 20.67
CA LEU A 346 11.77 -0.01 20.59
C LEU A 346 11.39 0.90 21.76
N PRO A 347 12.36 1.58 22.41
CA PRO A 347 12.03 2.59 23.39
C PRO A 347 11.28 3.75 22.72
N PRO A 348 10.32 4.39 23.41
CA PRO A 348 9.69 5.60 22.91
C PRO A 348 10.75 6.69 22.68
N ARG A 349 10.62 7.46 21.59
CA ARG A 349 11.34 8.72 21.41
C ARG A 349 10.63 9.79 22.24
N ASN A 350 11.40 10.55 23.01
CA ASN A 350 10.89 11.65 23.85
C ASN A 350 10.57 12.89 23.02
#